data_AF-A0A948UAV6-F1
#
_entry.id   AF-A0A948UAV6-F1
#
_cell.length_a   1.000
_cell.length_b   1.000
_cell.length_c   1.000
_cell.angle_alpha   90.00
_cell.angle_beta   90.00
_cell.angle_gamma   90.00
#
_symmetry.space_group_name_H-M   'P 1'
#
loop_
_entity.id
_entity.type
_entity.pdbx_description
1 polymer ?
#
loop_
_entity_poly.entity_id
_entity_poly.type
_entity_poly.pdbx_seq_one_letter_code
_entity_poly.pdbx_strand_id
1 'polypeptide(L)'
;MIKRPDNPDGNAHRVITFLTRDELDFLDKVGKDALFSAGTKLSRSKIISAIVDVMRRLGIDGAGLRSKKELERRIIKAMKRERKGEQKNGTVL
;
A
#
# COMPACT_ATOMS: atom_id res chain seq x y z
N MET A 1 12.13 11.09 -29.41
CA MET A 1 11.04 11.43 -28.45
C MET A 1 10.58 10.15 -27.77
N ILE A 2 10.85 9.98 -26.47
CA ILE A 2 10.33 8.83 -25.71
C ILE A 2 8.91 9.19 -25.28
N LYS A 3 7.90 8.52 -25.86
CA LYS A 3 6.50 8.61 -25.42
C LYS A 3 6.43 8.18 -23.95
N ARG A 4 6.02 9.09 -23.07
CA ARG A 4 5.67 8.76 -21.68
C ARG A 4 4.37 7.95 -21.72
N PRO A 5 4.23 6.86 -20.95
CA PRO A 5 3.00 6.10 -20.93
C PRO A 5 1.87 7.00 -20.42
N ASP A 6 0.81 7.06 -21.22
CA ASP A 6 -0.47 7.69 -20.92
C ASP A 6 -0.91 7.42 -19.48
N ASN A 7 -1.07 8.49 -18.71
CA ASN A 7 -1.83 8.46 -17.48
C ASN A 7 -3.28 8.82 -17.85
N PRO A 8 -4.24 7.88 -17.78
CA PRO A 8 -5.60 8.11 -18.26
C PRO A 8 -6.35 9.24 -17.53
N ASP A 9 -5.90 9.63 -16.32
CA ASP A 9 -6.62 10.58 -15.45
C ASP A 9 -5.95 11.97 -15.32
N GLY A 10 -4.88 12.28 -16.07
CA GLY A 10 -4.24 13.61 -16.08
C GLY A 10 -3.57 14.08 -14.78
N ASN A 11 -3.75 13.40 -13.63
CA ASN A 11 -3.33 13.85 -12.30
C ASN A 11 -2.33 12.94 -11.57
N ALA A 12 -1.53 12.13 -12.28
CA ALA A 12 -0.48 11.34 -11.65
C ALA A 12 0.81 12.16 -11.47
N HIS A 13 1.28 12.27 -10.23
CA HIS A 13 2.56 12.91 -9.91
C HIS A 13 3.68 11.88 -9.73
N ARG A 14 4.87 12.20 -10.26
CA ARG A 14 6.05 11.37 -10.05
C ARG A 14 6.60 11.59 -8.65
N VAL A 15 6.69 10.52 -7.87
CA VAL A 15 7.40 10.50 -6.59
C VAL A 15 8.73 9.78 -6.79
N ILE A 16 9.82 10.40 -6.33
CA ILE A 16 11.16 9.79 -6.31
C ILE A 16 11.48 9.54 -4.84
N THR A 17 11.83 8.30 -4.51
CA THR A 17 12.19 7.89 -3.15
C THR A 17 13.38 6.94 -3.20
N PHE A 18 14.02 6.76 -2.05
CA PHE A 18 15.09 5.79 -1.86
C PHE A 18 14.53 4.59 -1.08
N LEU A 19 14.78 3.40 -1.61
CA LEU A 19 14.48 2.13 -0.97
C LEU A 19 15.76 1.33 -0.90
N THR A 20 15.93 0.56 0.17
CA THR A 20 17.04 -0.38 0.28
C THR A 20 16.86 -1.53 -0.72
N ARG A 21 17.92 -2.33 -0.92
CA ARG A 21 17.84 -3.53 -1.75
C ARG A 21 16.77 -4.50 -1.21
N ASP A 22 16.72 -4.69 0.09
CA ASP A 22 15.77 -5.59 0.75
C ASP A 22 14.32 -5.11 0.57
N GLU A 23 14.08 -3.81 0.66
CA GLU A 23 12.75 -3.22 0.41
C GLU A 23 12.32 -3.41 -1.06
N LEU A 24 13.25 -3.26 -2.02
CA LEU A 24 12.97 -3.52 -3.44
C LEU A 24 12.71 -5.00 -3.71
N ASP A 25 13.51 -5.89 -3.14
CA ASP A 25 13.36 -7.34 -3.31
C ASP A 25 12.04 -7.82 -2.70
N PHE A 26 11.59 -7.21 -1.59
CA PHE A 26 10.26 -7.45 -1.03
C PHE A 26 9.14 -7.06 -2.00
N LEU A 27 9.19 -5.85 -2.58
CA LEU A 27 8.17 -5.41 -3.55
C LEU A 27 8.14 -6.31 -4.80
N ASP A 28 9.31 -6.73 -5.28
CA ASP A 28 9.42 -7.64 -6.41
C ASP A 28 8.85 -9.03 -6.08
N LYS A 29 9.11 -9.53 -4.87
CA LYS A 29 8.53 -10.78 -4.41
C LYS A 29 7.01 -10.72 -4.39
N VAL A 30 6.42 -9.68 -3.82
CA VAL A 30 4.96 -9.49 -3.82
C VAL A 30 4.39 -9.48 -5.25
N GLY A 31 5.04 -8.77 -6.17
CA GLY A 31 4.62 -8.74 -7.57
C GLY A 31 4.74 -10.10 -8.28
N LYS A 32 5.81 -10.85 -8.02
CA LYS A 32 6.00 -12.21 -8.54
C LYS A 32 4.98 -13.17 -7.95
N ASP A 33 4.75 -13.14 -6.65
CA ASP A 33 3.79 -13.99 -5.96
C ASP A 33 2.39 -13.77 -6.54
N ALA A 34 1.96 -12.52 -6.74
CA ALA A 34 0.68 -12.21 -7.41
C ALA A 34 0.60 -12.72 -8.85
N LEU A 35 1.71 -12.65 -9.60
CA LEU A 35 1.77 -13.13 -10.98
C LEU A 35 1.70 -14.67 -11.05
N PHE A 36 2.44 -15.37 -10.19
CA PHE A 36 2.49 -16.83 -10.21
C PHE A 36 1.28 -17.49 -9.53
N SER A 37 0.68 -16.85 -8.53
CA SER A 37 -0.50 -17.40 -7.84
C SER A 37 -1.81 -17.08 -8.53
N ALA A 38 -1.96 -15.87 -9.10
CA ALA A 38 -3.23 -15.36 -9.59
C ALA A 38 -3.15 -14.76 -11.01
N GLY A 39 -2.04 -14.97 -11.73
CA GLY A 39 -1.83 -14.44 -13.09
C GLY A 39 -1.77 -12.91 -13.17
N THR A 40 -1.73 -12.21 -12.03
CA THR A 40 -1.91 -10.76 -11.98
C THR A 40 -0.58 -10.04 -11.86
N LYS A 41 -0.23 -9.23 -12.87
CA LYS A 41 1.00 -8.44 -12.86
C LYS A 41 0.85 -7.16 -12.05
N LEU A 42 1.46 -7.12 -10.87
CA LEU A 42 1.57 -5.92 -10.05
C LEU A 42 2.96 -5.30 -10.18
N SER A 43 3.04 -4.06 -10.66
CA SER A 43 4.27 -3.28 -10.64
C SER A 43 4.55 -2.73 -9.24
N ARG A 44 5.82 -2.41 -8.95
CA ARG A 44 6.22 -1.73 -7.71
C ARG A 44 5.38 -0.48 -7.43
N SER A 45 5.12 0.33 -8.46
CA SER A 45 4.28 1.52 -8.37
C SER A 45 2.84 1.19 -7.97
N LYS A 46 2.22 0.15 -8.57
CA LYS A 46 0.86 -0.28 -8.21
C LYS A 46 0.78 -0.77 -6.76
N ILE A 47 1.80 -1.50 -6.30
CA ILE A 47 1.88 -1.97 -4.90
C ILE A 47 1.94 -0.76 -3.95
N ILE A 48 2.81 0.21 -4.25
CA ILE A 48 2.94 1.44 -3.44
C ILE A 48 1.64 2.25 -3.47
N SER A 49 1.01 2.42 -4.63
CA SER A 49 -0.29 3.10 -4.75
C SER A 49 -1.37 2.42 -3.91
N ALA A 50 -1.44 1.09 -3.95
CA ALA A 50 -2.39 0.33 -3.13
C ALA A 50 -2.15 0.53 -1.63
N ILE A 51 -0.89 0.59 -1.19
CA ILE A 51 -0.55 0.89 0.21
C ILE A 51 -1.04 2.29 0.60
N VAL A 52 -0.83 3.30 -0.26
CA VAL A 52 -1.32 4.67 -0.02
C VAL A 52 -2.84 4.70 0.10
N ASP A 53 -3.55 3.99 -0.79
CA ASP A 53 -5.01 3.93 -0.75
C ASP A 53 -5.52 3.24 0.53
N VAL A 54 -4.87 2.16 0.97
CA VAL A 54 -5.18 1.51 2.25
C VAL A 54 -4.96 2.47 3.42
N MET A 55 -3.83 3.19 3.46
CA MET A 55 -3.56 4.15 4.53
C MET A 55 -4.62 5.26 4.58
N ARG A 56 -5.06 5.76 3.42
CA ARG A 56 -6.15 6.75 3.32
C ARG A 56 -7.47 6.20 3.84
N ARG A 57 -7.85 4.98 3.44
CA ARG A 57 -9.08 4.31 3.89
C ARG A 57 -9.09 4.07 5.40
N LEU A 58 -7.92 3.75 5.98
CA LEU A 58 -7.75 3.57 7.42
C LEU A 58 -7.74 4.88 8.22
N GLY A 59 -7.88 6.04 7.55
CA GLY A 59 -7.87 7.35 8.20
C GLY A 59 -6.54 7.68 8.87
N ILE A 60 -5.42 7.15 8.36
CA ILE A 60 -4.10 7.41 8.91
C ILE A 60 -3.59 8.74 8.36
N ASP A 61 -3.44 9.73 9.23
CA ASP A 61 -2.89 11.04 8.90
C ASP A 61 -1.51 11.29 9.53
N GLY A 62 -0.92 12.43 9.18
CA GLY A 62 0.35 12.93 9.71
C GLY A 62 0.23 13.71 11.03
N ALA A 63 -0.96 13.84 11.62
CA ALA A 63 -1.17 14.75 12.74
C ALA A 63 -0.46 14.24 14.00
N GLY A 64 0.45 15.05 14.53
CA GLY A 64 1.22 14.72 15.73
C GLY A 64 2.23 13.58 15.55
N LEU A 65 2.58 13.21 14.32
CA LEU A 65 3.57 12.18 14.03
C LEU A 65 4.99 12.68 14.31
N ARG A 66 5.71 11.98 15.19
CA ARG A 66 7.07 12.39 15.60
C ARG A 66 8.18 11.51 15.03
N SER A 67 7.83 10.36 14.44
CA SER A 67 8.81 9.41 13.89
C SER A 67 8.19 8.41 12.93
N LYS A 68 9.02 7.83 12.04
CA LYS A 68 8.64 6.69 11.19
C LYS A 68 8.07 5.52 12.01
N LYS A 69 8.68 5.21 13.16
CA LYS A 69 8.24 4.13 14.06
C LYS A 69 6.83 4.37 14.63
N GLU A 70 6.46 5.63 14.83
CA GLU A 70 5.09 5.97 15.23
C GLU A 70 4.09 5.71 14.10
N LEU A 71 4.46 6.02 12.86
CA LEU A 71 3.63 5.75 11.68
C LEU A 71 3.36 4.25 11.56
N GLU A 72 4.41 3.44 11.65
CA GLU A 72 4.31 1.97 11.62
C GLU A 72 3.36 1.45 12.71
N ARG A 73 3.47 1.97 13.94
CA ARG A 73 2.56 1.61 15.04
C ARG A 73 1.11 1.99 14.75
N ARG A 74 0.86 3.18 14.17
CA ARG A 74 -0.49 3.63 13.78
C ARG A 74 -1.09 2.71 12.71
N ILE A 75 -0.31 2.36 11.69
CA ILE A 75 -0.72 1.42 10.63
C ILE A 75 -1.09 0.06 11.21
N ILE A 76 -0.22 -0.53 12.03
CA ILE A 76 -0.47 -1.82 12.67
C ILE A 76 -1.72 -1.76 13.57
N LYS A 77 -1.90 -0.68 14.32
CA LYS A 77 -3.07 -0.49 15.19
C LYS A 77 -4.36 -0.38 14.38
N ALA A 78 -4.35 0.34 13.26
CA ALA A 78 -5.49 0.46 12.36
C ALA A 78 -5.87 -0.89 11.75
N MET A 79 -4.90 -1.65 11.23
CA MET A 79 -5.13 -3.00 10.69
C MET A 79 -5.70 -3.98 11.74
N LYS A 80 -5.25 -3.89 12.99
CA LYS A 80 -5.81 -4.70 14.09
C LYS A 80 -7.25 -4.33 14.43
N ARG A 81 -7.65 -3.07 14.24
CA ARG A 81 -9.03 -2.62 14.49
C ARG A 81 -9.98 -3.15 13.42
N GLU A 82 -9.59 -3.08 12.15
CA GLU A 82 -10.40 -3.63 11.03
C GLU A 82 -10.71 -5.12 11.24
N ARG A 83 -9.70 -5.93 11.56
CA ARG A 83 -9.91 -7.38 11.86
C ARG A 83 -10.88 -7.64 13.03
N LYS A 84 -10.91 -6.75 14.03
CA LYS A 84 -11.83 -6.86 15.18
C LYS A 84 -13.24 -6.38 14.83
N GLY A 85 -13.40 -5.48 13.86
CA GLY A 85 -14.68 -5.06 13.32
C GLY A 85 -15.36 -6.18 12.53
N GLU A 86 -14.59 -6.94 11.74
CA GLU A 86 -15.09 -8.10 10.98
C GLU A 86 -15.64 -9.22 11.88
N GLN A 87 -15.01 -9.47 13.05
CA GLN A 87 -15.48 -10.49 14.01
C GLN A 87 -16.80 -10.14 14.72
N LYS A 88 -17.21 -8.86 14.73
CA LYS A 88 -18.49 -8.44 15.35
C LYS A 88 -19.70 -8.55 14.43
N ASN A 89 -19.49 -8.63 13.11
CA ASN A 89 -20.56 -8.71 12.12
C ASN A 89 -20.81 -10.16 11.62
N GLY A 90 -20.09 -11.14 12.16
CA GLY A 90 -20.24 -12.58 11.82
C GLY A 90 -21.15 -13.37 12.77
N THR A 91 -22.10 -12.73 13.45
CA THR A 91 -23.13 -13.43 14.23
C THR A 91 -24.46 -12.72 14.09
N VAL A 92 -25.17 -13.01 12.99
CA VAL A 92 -26.64 -13.01 12.98
C VAL A 92 -27.06 -14.21 12.14
N LEU A 93 -27.52 -15.25 12.86
CA LEU A 93 -28.38 -16.38 12.50
C LEU A 93 -28.12 -17.12 11.17
#